data_AF-A0A2E7C7Z9-F1
#
_entry.id   AF-A0A2E7C7Z9-F1
#
_cell.length_a   1.000
_cell.length_b   1.000
_cell.length_c   1.000
_cell.angle_alpha   90.00
_cell.angle_beta   90.00
_cell.angle_gamma   90.00
#
_symmetry.space_group_name_H-M   'P 1'
#
loop_
_entity.id
_entity.type
_entity.pdbx_description
1 polymer ?
#
loop_
_entity_poly.entity_id
_entity_poly.type
_entity_poly.pdbx_seq_one_letter_code
_entity_poly.pdbx_strand_id
1 'polypeptide(L)'
;MQCIELIQQISALIGIWLAIYGINSWRREHVGKRQLELAEDTLAQFYEAADAIKHIRHPASTSEETDTVKRGEGESNTQFQARKNASVVFYRYNQYQELFNKIHASRYRFMAQIGKAKSKPFDDLREIVNEIEVAARTLARLWARDHFRTDEQWEKHRAQVEKYEAVFWEGIAGDDTINPQMKRVIEEIEATCSEIIAGRAKPHGFLNLKLGGRN
;
A
#
# COMPACT_ATOMS: atom_id res chain seq x y z
N MET A 1 33.73 50.50 -32.72
CA MET A 1 33.56 49.07 -33.04
C MET A 1 33.69 48.18 -31.79
N GLN A 2 34.74 48.32 -30.97
CA GLN A 2 34.96 47.50 -29.76
C GLN A 2 33.78 47.45 -28.76
N CYS A 3 33.10 48.57 -28.48
CA CYS A 3 31.95 48.55 -27.55
C CYS A 3 30.76 47.71 -28.04
N ILE A 4 30.55 47.64 -29.36
CA ILE A 4 29.43 46.86 -29.94
C ILE A 4 29.72 45.37 -29.81
N GLU A 5 30.94 44.95 -30.10
CA GLU A 5 31.38 43.55 -29.92
C GLU A 5 31.29 43.12 -28.46
N LEU A 6 31.66 44.00 -27.53
CA LEU A 6 31.59 43.73 -26.09
C LEU A 6 30.13 43.55 -25.62
N ILE A 7 29.21 44.39 -26.08
CA ILE A 7 27.77 44.25 -25.81
C ILE A 7 27.23 42.94 -26.43
N GLN A 8 27.64 42.60 -27.66
CA GLN A 8 27.24 41.35 -28.30
C GLN A 8 27.70 40.13 -27.51
N GLN A 9 28.95 40.11 -27.05
CA GLN A 9 29.50 39.03 -26.22
C GLN A 9 28.76 38.91 -24.88
N ILE A 10 28.47 40.02 -24.20
CA ILE A 10 27.69 40.02 -22.96
C ILE A 10 26.28 39.49 -23.21
N SER A 11 25.62 39.93 -24.29
CA SER A 11 24.26 39.48 -24.63
C SER A 11 24.21 37.97 -24.93
N ALA A 12 25.22 37.43 -25.62
CA ALA A 12 25.35 36.00 -25.85
C ALA A 12 25.55 35.22 -24.54
N LEU A 13 26.38 35.72 -23.61
CA LEU A 13 26.59 35.07 -22.31
C LEU A 13 25.31 35.07 -21.46
N ILE A 14 24.56 36.17 -21.43
CA ILE A 14 23.27 36.25 -20.74
C ILE A 14 22.27 35.27 -21.37
N GLY A 15 22.21 35.20 -22.71
CA GLY A 15 21.33 34.27 -23.42
C GLY A 15 21.63 32.81 -23.07
N ILE A 16 22.91 32.42 -23.05
CA ILE A 16 23.34 31.07 -22.66
C ILE A 16 22.96 30.78 -21.20
N TRP A 17 23.18 31.74 -20.30
CA TRP A 17 22.85 31.59 -18.89
C TRP A 17 21.34 31.40 -18.67
N LEU A 18 20.50 32.20 -19.34
CA LEU A 18 19.04 32.05 -19.30
C LEU A 18 18.57 30.71 -19.88
N ALA A 19 19.19 30.25 -20.97
CA ALA A 19 18.87 28.95 -21.57
C ALA A 19 19.17 27.80 -20.58
N ILE A 20 20.34 27.82 -19.93
CA ILE A 20 20.71 26.83 -18.91
C ILE A 20 19.73 26.88 -17.73
N TYR A 21 19.38 28.09 -17.26
CA TYR A 21 18.44 28.25 -16.16
C TYR A 21 17.04 27.72 -16.52
N GLY A 22 16.54 28.05 -17.71
CA GLY A 22 15.26 27.60 -18.22
C GLY A 22 15.18 26.08 -18.33
N ILE A 23 16.20 25.44 -18.93
CA ILE A 23 16.27 23.97 -19.05
C ILE A 23 16.28 23.30 -17.67
N ASN A 24 17.05 23.83 -16.72
CA ASN A 24 17.13 23.28 -15.38
C ASN A 24 15.81 23.47 -14.61
N SER A 25 15.14 24.61 -14.76
CA SER A 25 13.83 24.86 -14.16
C SER A 25 12.79 23.90 -14.72
N TRP A 26 12.74 23.75 -16.03
CA TRP A 26 11.85 22.83 -16.73
C TRP A 26 12.06 21.38 -16.32
N ARG A 27 13.32 20.93 -16.22
CA ARG A 27 13.64 19.57 -15.74
C ARG A 27 13.13 19.34 -14.32
N ARG A 28 13.35 20.29 -13.40
CA ARG A 28 12.86 20.20 -12.01
C ARG A 28 11.34 20.13 -11.96
N GLU A 29 10.67 20.98 -12.74
CA GLU A 29 9.21 21.01 -12.81
C GLU A 29 8.63 19.69 -13.30
N HIS A 30 9.21 19.11 -14.35
CA HIS A 30 8.80 17.81 -14.87
C HIS A 30 8.99 16.67 -13.88
N VAL A 31 10.12 16.63 -13.17
CA VAL A 31 10.35 15.62 -12.12
C VAL A 31 9.33 15.78 -10.99
N GLY A 32 9.10 17.02 -10.53
CA GLY A 32 8.13 17.30 -9.48
C GLY A 32 6.70 16.95 -9.89
N LYS A 33 6.33 17.17 -11.16
CA LYS A 33 5.00 16.79 -11.68
C LYS A 33 4.79 15.27 -11.62
N ARG A 34 5.78 14.50 -12.09
CA ARG A 34 5.71 13.03 -12.10
C ARG A 34 5.67 12.44 -10.68
N GLN A 35 6.43 13.02 -9.77
CA GLN A 35 6.41 12.62 -8.35
C GLN A 35 5.06 12.94 -7.69
N LEU A 36 4.47 14.11 -7.99
CA LEU A 36 3.16 14.50 -7.47
C LEU A 36 2.07 13.52 -7.94
N GLU A 37 1.95 13.31 -9.25
CA GLU A 37 0.97 12.38 -9.83
C GLU A 37 1.12 10.98 -9.23
N LEU A 38 2.36 10.51 -9.09
CA LEU A 38 2.63 9.22 -8.47
C LEU A 38 2.24 9.16 -7.00
N ALA A 39 2.46 10.24 -6.24
CA ALA A 39 2.11 10.32 -4.82
C ALA A 39 0.58 10.31 -4.63
N GLU A 40 -0.15 11.07 -5.44
CA GLU A 40 -1.62 11.10 -5.45
C GLU A 40 -2.22 9.74 -5.81
N ASP A 41 -1.75 9.14 -6.92
CA ASP A 41 -2.19 7.82 -7.37
C ASP A 41 -1.90 6.73 -6.32
N THR A 42 -0.72 6.79 -5.68
CA THR A 42 -0.33 5.82 -4.65
C THR A 42 -1.23 5.98 -3.43
N LEU A 43 -1.45 7.21 -2.95
CA LEU A 43 -2.26 7.44 -1.77
C LEU A 43 -3.71 6.96 -1.97
N ALA A 44 -4.30 7.26 -3.14
CA ALA A 44 -5.63 6.77 -3.50
C ALA A 44 -5.70 5.23 -3.49
N GLN A 45 -4.72 4.55 -4.09
CA GLN A 45 -4.66 3.08 -4.10
C GLN A 45 -4.56 2.48 -2.68
N PHE A 46 -3.83 3.13 -1.78
CA PHE A 46 -3.69 2.64 -0.40
C PHE A 46 -5.00 2.79 0.39
N TYR A 47 -5.73 3.89 0.20
CA TYR A 47 -7.07 4.02 0.78
C TYR A 47 -8.03 2.97 0.23
N GLU A 48 -8.03 2.75 -1.08
CA GLU A 48 -8.85 1.71 -1.71
C GLU A 48 -8.47 0.31 -1.18
N ALA A 49 -7.18 0.05 -0.93
CA ALA A 49 -6.71 -1.21 -0.36
C ALA A 49 -7.16 -1.40 1.09
N ALA A 50 -7.25 -0.34 1.89
CA ALA A 50 -7.78 -0.40 3.26
C ALA A 50 -9.25 -0.82 3.26
N ASP A 51 -10.06 -0.21 2.39
CA ASP A 51 -11.47 -0.57 2.21
C ASP A 51 -11.62 -2.00 1.68
N ALA A 52 -10.77 -2.42 0.74
CA ALA A 52 -10.75 -3.78 0.23
C ALA A 52 -10.44 -4.81 1.34
N ILE A 53 -9.44 -4.56 2.19
CA ILE A 53 -9.10 -5.44 3.32
C ILE A 53 -10.28 -5.55 4.28
N LYS A 54 -10.95 -4.43 4.56
CA LYS A 54 -12.16 -4.41 5.40
C LYS A 54 -13.26 -5.30 4.82
N HIS A 55 -13.52 -5.17 3.52
CA HIS A 55 -14.51 -6.01 2.83
C HIS A 55 -14.11 -7.50 2.84
N ILE A 56 -12.84 -7.81 2.56
CA ILE A 56 -12.32 -9.19 2.58
C ILE A 56 -12.58 -9.85 3.93
N ARG A 57 -12.33 -9.13 5.03
CA ARG A 57 -12.50 -9.62 6.42
C ARG A 57 -13.91 -9.44 6.98
N HIS A 58 -14.90 -9.07 6.17
CA HIS A 58 -16.24 -8.81 6.67
C HIS A 58 -16.95 -10.11 7.14
N PRO A 59 -17.54 -10.16 8.34
CA PRO A 59 -18.20 -11.35 8.90
C PRO A 59 -19.27 -11.99 8.02
N ALA A 60 -20.10 -11.15 7.41
CA ALA A 60 -21.25 -11.61 6.67
C ALA A 60 -20.80 -12.16 5.33
N SER A 61 -21.18 -13.39 5.03
CA SER A 61 -20.93 -14.07 3.75
C SER A 61 -22.23 -14.47 3.06
N THR A 62 -22.17 -14.60 1.74
CA THR A 62 -23.30 -15.12 0.93
C THR A 62 -22.94 -16.49 0.37
N SER A 63 -23.94 -17.28 0.00
CA SER A 63 -23.71 -18.61 -0.58
C SER A 63 -22.89 -18.54 -1.87
N GLU A 64 -23.10 -17.50 -2.67
CA GLU A 64 -22.43 -17.26 -3.96
C GLU A 64 -20.90 -17.22 -3.84
N GLU A 65 -20.36 -16.73 -2.72
CA GLU A 65 -18.91 -16.62 -2.47
C GLU A 65 -18.21 -17.99 -2.38
N THR A 66 -18.99 -19.06 -2.28
CA THR A 66 -18.49 -20.41 -1.99
C THR A 66 -19.01 -21.48 -2.96
N ASP A 67 -19.78 -21.10 -3.97
CA ASP A 67 -20.42 -22.03 -4.92
C ASP A 67 -19.44 -22.70 -5.88
N THR A 68 -18.28 -22.07 -6.10
CA THR A 68 -17.21 -22.64 -6.93
C THR A 68 -16.43 -23.74 -6.22
N VAL A 69 -16.60 -23.91 -4.91
CA VAL A 69 -15.86 -24.88 -4.09
C VAL A 69 -16.46 -26.27 -4.29
N LYS A 70 -15.76 -27.10 -5.07
CA LYS A 70 -16.13 -28.51 -5.27
C LYS A 70 -15.59 -29.39 -4.15
N ARG A 71 -16.37 -30.40 -3.77
CA ARG A 71 -15.96 -31.42 -2.80
C ARG A 71 -14.90 -32.34 -3.39
N GLY A 72 -13.84 -32.63 -2.63
CA GLY A 72 -12.80 -33.57 -3.03
C GLY A 72 -13.24 -35.02 -2.88
N GLU A 73 -12.59 -35.92 -3.63
CA GLU A 73 -12.78 -37.36 -3.46
C GLU A 73 -12.30 -37.79 -2.07
N GLY A 74 -13.15 -38.50 -1.32
CA GLY A 74 -12.84 -38.95 0.05
C GLY A 74 -12.89 -37.85 1.14
N GLU A 75 -13.25 -36.61 0.80
CA GLU A 75 -13.35 -35.51 1.77
C GLU A 75 -14.57 -35.68 2.68
N SER A 76 -14.36 -35.63 4.00
CA SER A 76 -15.46 -35.65 4.97
C SER A 76 -16.32 -34.38 4.89
N ASN A 77 -17.55 -34.42 5.42
CA ASN A 77 -18.43 -33.26 5.38
C ASN A 77 -17.85 -32.09 6.21
N THR A 78 -17.25 -32.37 7.37
CA THR A 78 -16.62 -31.37 8.24
C THR A 78 -15.45 -30.67 7.54
N GLN A 79 -14.57 -31.43 6.89
CA GLN A 79 -13.48 -30.89 6.08
C GLN A 79 -13.99 -30.02 4.92
N PHE A 80 -15.00 -30.50 4.20
CA PHE A 80 -15.58 -29.75 3.09
C PHE A 80 -16.16 -28.41 3.55
N GLN A 81 -16.96 -28.40 4.62
CA GLN A 81 -17.55 -27.17 5.14
C GLN A 81 -16.49 -26.20 5.70
N ALA A 82 -15.49 -26.70 6.42
CA ALA A 82 -14.38 -25.89 6.93
C ALA A 82 -13.63 -25.19 5.79
N ARG A 83 -13.30 -25.92 4.72
CA ARG A 83 -12.65 -25.37 3.54
C ARG A 83 -13.54 -24.39 2.78
N LYS A 84 -14.83 -24.70 2.67
CA LYS A 84 -15.83 -23.83 2.03
C LYS A 84 -15.97 -22.50 2.78
N ASN A 85 -15.99 -22.51 4.10
CA ASN A 85 -16.04 -21.28 4.90
C ASN A 85 -14.75 -20.47 4.78
N ALA A 86 -13.60 -21.14 4.82
CA ALA A 86 -12.30 -20.49 4.70
C ALA A 86 -12.06 -19.90 3.30
N SER A 87 -12.77 -20.35 2.26
CA SER A 87 -12.55 -19.88 0.90
C SER A 87 -13.11 -18.48 0.61
N VAL A 88 -14.00 -17.97 1.48
CA VAL A 88 -14.62 -16.64 1.34
C VAL A 88 -13.57 -15.55 1.15
N VAL A 89 -12.49 -15.58 1.94
CA VAL A 89 -11.38 -14.62 1.84
C VAL A 89 -10.71 -14.67 0.47
N PHE A 90 -10.47 -15.87 -0.10
CA PHE A 90 -9.85 -15.99 -1.42
C PHE A 90 -10.77 -15.49 -2.52
N TYR A 91 -12.07 -15.80 -2.42
CA TYR A 91 -13.07 -15.28 -3.35
C TYR A 91 -13.06 -13.76 -3.37
N ARG A 92 -13.13 -13.13 -2.19
CA ARG A 92 -13.14 -11.66 -2.07
C ARG A 92 -11.82 -11.04 -2.49
N TYR A 93 -10.68 -11.61 -2.09
CA TYR A 93 -9.37 -11.15 -2.52
C TYR A 93 -9.25 -11.14 -4.04
N ASN A 94 -9.75 -12.17 -4.72
CA ASN A 94 -9.74 -12.23 -6.18
C ASN A 94 -10.54 -11.08 -6.83
N GLN A 95 -11.60 -10.58 -6.19
CA GLN A 95 -12.35 -9.40 -6.69
C GLN A 95 -11.49 -8.12 -6.70
N TYR A 96 -10.49 -8.02 -5.82
CA TYR A 96 -9.57 -6.88 -5.71
C TYR A 96 -8.17 -7.19 -6.24
N GLN A 97 -7.99 -8.31 -6.94
CA GLN A 97 -6.66 -8.74 -7.40
C GLN A 97 -5.99 -7.70 -8.31
N GLU A 98 -6.77 -7.02 -9.16
CA GLU A 98 -6.26 -5.96 -10.02
C GLU A 98 -5.68 -4.78 -9.23
N LEU A 99 -6.35 -4.37 -8.15
CA LEU A 99 -5.88 -3.31 -7.24
C LEU A 99 -4.55 -3.69 -6.59
N PHE A 100 -4.47 -4.88 -5.97
CA PHE A 100 -3.24 -5.33 -5.32
C PHE A 100 -2.09 -5.53 -6.31
N ASN A 101 -2.37 -6.02 -7.52
CA ASN A 101 -1.38 -6.12 -8.60
C ASN A 101 -0.88 -4.73 -9.03
N LYS A 102 -1.78 -3.74 -9.14
CA LYS A 102 -1.44 -2.36 -9.49
C LYS A 102 -0.53 -1.73 -8.44
N ILE A 103 -0.84 -1.91 -7.15
CA ILE A 103 -0.01 -1.44 -6.03
C ILE A 103 1.37 -2.11 -6.07
N HIS A 104 1.42 -3.42 -6.27
CA HIS A 104 2.69 -4.15 -6.35
C HIS A 104 3.57 -3.67 -7.52
N ALA A 105 2.96 -3.42 -8.68
CA ALA A 105 3.67 -2.90 -9.85
C ALA A 105 4.14 -1.45 -9.64
N SER A 106 3.31 -0.60 -9.03
CA SER A 106 3.63 0.83 -8.80
C SER A 106 4.76 1.02 -7.80
N ARG A 107 4.99 0.06 -6.89
CA ARG A 107 6.11 0.03 -5.93
C ARG A 107 7.47 0.34 -6.57
N TYR A 108 7.81 -0.30 -7.69
CA TYR A 108 9.13 -0.09 -8.31
C TYR A 108 9.30 1.32 -8.85
N ARG A 109 8.23 1.90 -9.39
CA ARG A 109 8.22 3.29 -9.85
C ARG A 109 8.32 4.25 -8.66
N PHE A 110 7.63 3.95 -7.57
CA PHE A 110 7.73 4.69 -6.30
C PHE A 110 9.17 4.69 -5.76
N MET A 111 9.81 3.52 -5.72
CA MET A 111 11.21 3.39 -5.29
C MET A 111 12.17 4.23 -6.15
N ALA A 112 11.96 4.24 -7.48
CA ALA A 112 12.82 4.96 -8.40
C ALA A 112 12.62 6.49 -8.35
N GLN A 113 11.40 6.96 -8.10
CA GLN A 113 11.07 8.39 -8.14
C GLN A 113 11.11 9.07 -6.76
N ILE A 114 10.72 8.36 -5.70
CA ILE A 114 10.57 8.91 -4.34
C ILE A 114 11.66 8.35 -3.42
N GLY A 115 11.96 7.07 -3.55
CA GLY A 115 13.09 6.43 -2.87
C GLY A 115 12.74 5.07 -2.29
N LYS A 116 13.72 4.15 -2.31
CA LYS A 116 13.56 2.78 -1.82
C LYS A 116 13.19 2.68 -0.34
N ALA A 117 13.78 3.50 0.53
CA ALA A 117 13.48 3.46 1.96
C ALA A 117 12.01 3.82 2.25
N LYS A 118 11.42 4.69 1.43
CA LYS A 118 10.04 5.17 1.55
C LYS A 118 9.00 4.17 1.01
N SER A 119 9.42 3.04 0.42
CA SER A 119 8.48 2.03 -0.11
C SER A 119 8.06 0.96 0.90
N LYS A 120 8.49 1.05 2.17
CA LYS A 120 8.14 0.10 3.22
C LYS A 120 6.62 -0.16 3.35
N PRO A 121 5.73 0.86 3.26
CA PRO A 121 4.28 0.62 3.34
C PRO A 121 3.74 -0.39 2.31
N PHE A 122 4.40 -0.51 1.14
CA PHE A 122 4.00 -1.52 0.13
C PHE A 122 4.30 -2.94 0.59
N ASP A 123 5.43 -3.14 1.28
CA ASP A 123 5.82 -4.45 1.79
C ASP A 123 4.91 -4.82 2.97
N ASP A 124 4.66 -3.87 3.87
CA ASP A 124 3.80 -4.07 5.04
C ASP A 124 2.33 -4.36 4.63
N LEU A 125 1.80 -3.68 3.60
CA LEU A 125 0.48 -4.01 3.04
C LEU A 125 0.44 -5.45 2.49
N ARG A 126 1.49 -5.88 1.80
CA ARG A 126 1.58 -7.25 1.29
C ARG A 126 1.67 -8.26 2.43
N GLU A 127 2.38 -7.95 3.51
CA GLU A 127 2.44 -8.79 4.71
C GLU A 127 1.07 -8.95 5.35
N ILE A 128 0.28 -7.88 5.47
CA ILE A 128 -1.12 -7.93 5.98
C ILE A 128 -1.97 -8.89 5.14
N VAL A 129 -1.93 -8.76 3.80
CA VAL A 129 -2.69 -9.65 2.90
C VAL A 129 -2.25 -11.11 3.09
N ASN A 130 -0.94 -11.37 3.16
CA ASN A 130 -0.42 -12.72 3.39
C ASN A 130 -0.87 -13.28 4.75
N GLU A 131 -0.89 -12.46 5.81
CA GLU A 131 -1.31 -12.86 7.15
C GLU A 131 -2.78 -13.34 7.13
N ILE A 132 -3.66 -12.59 6.46
CA ILE A 132 -5.07 -12.94 6.27
C ILE A 132 -5.22 -14.26 5.50
N GLU A 133 -4.50 -14.43 4.39
CA GLU A 133 -4.56 -15.67 3.62
C GLU A 133 -4.02 -16.89 4.40
N VAL A 134 -2.96 -16.70 5.19
CA VAL A 134 -2.39 -17.76 6.04
C VAL A 134 -3.39 -18.13 7.14
N ALA A 135 -4.06 -17.16 7.75
CA ALA A 135 -5.13 -17.40 8.71
C ALA A 135 -6.25 -18.24 8.06
N ALA A 136 -6.70 -17.88 6.87
CA ALA A 136 -7.72 -18.64 6.12
C ALA A 136 -7.32 -20.10 5.90
N ARG A 137 -6.09 -20.36 5.39
CA ARG A 137 -5.58 -21.74 5.17
C ARG A 137 -5.44 -22.53 6.46
N THR A 138 -5.15 -21.84 7.57
CA THR A 138 -4.99 -22.46 8.88
C THR A 138 -6.35 -22.82 9.48
N LEU A 139 -7.33 -21.90 9.42
CA LEU A 139 -8.70 -22.12 9.86
C LEU A 139 -9.39 -23.24 9.08
N ALA A 140 -9.13 -23.37 7.78
CA ALA A 140 -9.64 -24.50 6.99
C ALA A 140 -9.26 -25.87 7.60
N ARG A 141 -8.10 -25.98 8.26
CA ARG A 141 -7.65 -27.20 8.94
C ARG A 141 -8.15 -27.26 10.38
N LEU A 142 -8.16 -26.13 11.08
CA LEU A 142 -8.59 -26.06 12.47
C LEU A 142 -10.09 -26.36 12.59
N TRP A 143 -10.95 -25.69 11.82
CA TRP A 143 -12.41 -25.94 11.85
C TRP A 143 -12.80 -27.36 11.42
N ALA A 144 -11.96 -28.04 10.64
CA ALA A 144 -12.19 -29.43 10.26
C ALA A 144 -11.92 -30.42 11.40
N ARG A 145 -11.25 -30.01 12.48
CA ARG A 145 -10.86 -30.87 13.59
C ARG A 145 -11.99 -30.90 14.64
N ASP A 146 -12.57 -32.07 14.82
CA ASP A 146 -13.73 -32.30 15.70
C ASP A 146 -13.45 -33.23 16.89
N HIS A 147 -12.25 -33.86 16.93
CA HIS A 147 -11.89 -34.82 17.98
C HIS A 147 -10.67 -34.40 18.81
N PHE A 148 -10.83 -34.49 20.13
CA PHE A 148 -9.82 -34.14 21.14
C PHE A 148 -9.77 -35.24 22.22
N ARG A 149 -8.56 -35.63 22.65
CA ARG A 149 -8.38 -36.69 23.65
C ARG A 149 -8.45 -36.17 25.09
N THR A 150 -8.17 -34.89 25.29
CA THR A 150 -8.12 -34.23 26.61
C THR A 150 -8.67 -32.82 26.53
N ASP A 151 -9.14 -32.29 27.67
CA ASP A 151 -9.62 -30.91 27.76
C ASP A 151 -8.52 -29.89 27.46
N GLU A 152 -7.27 -30.17 27.86
CA GLU A 152 -6.13 -29.31 27.52
C GLU A 152 -5.94 -29.17 26.00
N GLN A 153 -6.11 -30.27 25.24
CA GLN A 153 -6.02 -30.22 23.78
C GLN A 153 -7.14 -29.40 23.16
N TRP A 154 -8.34 -29.48 23.74
CA TRP A 154 -9.50 -28.70 23.32
C TRP A 154 -9.30 -27.20 23.57
N GLU A 155 -8.85 -26.81 24.75
CA GLU A 155 -8.59 -25.41 25.07
C GLU A 155 -7.47 -24.82 24.21
N LYS A 156 -6.39 -25.59 23.96
CA LYS A 156 -5.32 -25.17 23.03
C LYS A 156 -5.84 -24.96 21.61
N HIS A 157 -6.75 -25.83 21.16
CA HIS A 157 -7.36 -25.73 19.86
C HIS A 157 -8.28 -24.51 19.76
N ARG A 158 -9.12 -24.27 20.76
CA ARG A 158 -9.99 -23.08 20.84
C ARG A 158 -9.17 -21.81 20.78
N ALA A 159 -8.09 -21.72 21.57
CA ALA A 159 -7.19 -20.55 21.56
C ALA A 159 -6.53 -20.32 20.19
N GLN A 160 -6.19 -21.39 19.46
CA GLN A 160 -5.69 -21.28 18.09
C GLN A 160 -6.77 -20.79 17.12
N VAL A 161 -7.98 -21.33 17.21
CA VAL A 161 -9.12 -20.89 16.38
C VAL A 161 -9.38 -19.39 16.61
N GLU A 162 -9.55 -18.97 17.87
CA GLU A 162 -9.80 -17.57 18.23
C GLU A 162 -8.70 -16.63 17.72
N LYS A 163 -7.43 -17.03 17.88
CA LYS A 163 -6.29 -16.26 17.37
C LYS A 163 -6.37 -16.02 15.86
N TYR A 164 -6.66 -17.06 15.08
CA TYR A 164 -6.71 -16.92 13.62
C TYR A 164 -8.04 -16.31 13.14
N GLU A 165 -9.13 -16.48 13.89
CA GLU A 165 -10.40 -15.80 13.63
C GLU A 165 -10.29 -14.29 13.82
N ALA A 166 -9.51 -13.81 14.80
CA ALA A 166 -9.25 -12.37 14.96
C ALA A 166 -8.56 -11.74 13.74
N VAL A 167 -7.68 -12.50 13.08
CA VAL A 167 -7.03 -12.09 11.82
C VAL A 167 -8.01 -12.20 10.65
N PHE A 168 -8.78 -13.28 10.59
CA PHE A 168 -9.64 -13.62 9.46
C PHE A 168 -10.92 -12.75 9.38
N TRP A 169 -11.54 -12.48 10.53
CA TRP A 169 -12.77 -11.72 10.65
C TRP A 169 -12.57 -10.42 11.42
N GLU A 170 -13.04 -9.32 10.85
CA GLU A 170 -13.12 -8.05 11.56
C GLU A 170 -14.24 -8.10 12.61
N GLY A 171 -13.91 -7.74 13.86
CA GLY A 171 -14.90 -7.47 14.92
C GLY A 171 -15.59 -8.68 15.54
N ILE A 172 -15.21 -9.92 15.19
CA ILE A 172 -15.82 -11.14 15.76
C ILE A 172 -15.02 -11.71 16.94
N ALA A 173 -13.68 -11.65 16.90
CA ALA A 173 -12.82 -12.36 17.84
C ALA A 173 -11.66 -11.49 18.33
N GLY A 174 -11.35 -11.59 19.62
CA GLY A 174 -10.08 -11.18 20.26
C GLY A 174 -9.55 -9.76 19.96
N ASP A 175 -8.23 -9.62 20.14
CA ASP A 175 -7.46 -8.41 19.86
C ASP A 175 -7.11 -8.38 18.36
N ASP A 176 -7.75 -7.49 17.59
CA ASP A 176 -7.55 -7.35 16.14
C ASP A 176 -6.18 -6.77 15.83
N THR A 177 -5.29 -7.58 15.25
CA THR A 177 -3.93 -7.16 14.89
C THR A 177 -3.86 -6.42 13.56
N ILE A 178 -4.82 -6.66 12.66
CA ILE A 178 -4.76 -6.19 11.27
C ILE A 178 -5.17 -4.74 11.15
N ASN A 179 -6.25 -4.31 11.81
CA ASN A 179 -6.71 -2.92 11.72
C ASN A 179 -5.66 -1.91 12.23
N PRO A 180 -4.99 -2.12 13.39
CA PRO A 180 -3.89 -1.27 13.83
C PRO A 180 -2.69 -1.30 12.87
N GLN A 181 -2.34 -2.46 12.31
CA GLN A 181 -1.28 -2.56 11.30
C GLN A 181 -1.63 -1.74 10.05
N MET A 182 -2.84 -1.91 9.52
CA MET A 182 -3.31 -1.21 8.34
C MET A 182 -3.33 0.30 8.56
N LYS A 183 -3.79 0.75 9.73
CA LYS A 183 -3.75 2.17 10.11
C LYS A 183 -2.34 2.74 10.06
N ARG A 184 -1.34 2.03 10.62
CA ARG A 184 0.07 2.47 10.56
C ARG A 184 0.57 2.54 9.12
N VAL A 185 0.25 1.55 8.28
CA VAL A 185 0.61 1.55 6.85
C VAL A 185 0.05 2.78 6.14
N ILE A 186 -1.20 3.15 6.41
CA ILE A 186 -1.83 4.36 5.88
C ILE A 186 -1.14 5.62 6.39
N GLU A 187 -0.90 5.75 7.70
CA GLU A 187 -0.23 6.90 8.29
C GLU A 187 1.19 7.12 7.70
N GLU A 188 1.95 6.03 7.48
CA GLU A 188 3.30 6.10 6.92
C GLU A 188 3.30 6.53 5.43
N ILE A 189 2.38 5.99 4.62
CA ILE A 189 2.30 6.37 3.20
C ILE A 189 1.71 7.78 3.04
N GLU A 190 0.75 8.17 3.89
CA GLU A 190 0.20 9.52 3.97
C GLU A 190 1.29 10.54 4.31
N ALA A 191 2.09 10.29 5.34
CA ALA A 191 3.20 11.17 5.70
C ALA A 191 4.16 11.36 4.51
N THR A 192 4.49 10.26 3.83
CA THR A 192 5.38 10.29 2.67
C THR A 192 4.80 11.06 1.48
N CYS A 193 3.54 10.77 1.11
CA CYS A 193 2.90 11.38 -0.05
C CYS A 193 2.52 12.84 0.21
N SER A 194 2.06 13.17 1.42
CA SER A 194 1.70 14.54 1.82
C SER A 194 2.90 15.48 1.80
N GLU A 195 4.10 15.04 2.18
CA GLU A 195 5.34 15.83 2.01
C GLU A 195 5.57 16.26 0.56
N ILE A 196 5.30 15.37 -0.40
CA ILE A 196 5.49 15.62 -1.83
C ILE A 196 4.40 16.55 -2.36
N ILE A 197 3.15 16.29 -1.95
CA ILE A 197 1.97 17.06 -2.36
C ILE A 197 2.06 18.49 -1.80
N ALA A 198 2.32 18.64 -0.50
CA ALA A 198 2.46 19.94 0.16
C ALA A 198 3.77 20.65 -0.20
N GLY A 199 4.83 19.92 -0.58
CA GLY A 199 6.11 20.48 -1.01
C GLY A 199 6.00 21.40 -2.24
N ARG A 200 4.97 21.24 -3.06
CA ARG A 200 4.62 22.17 -4.15
C ARG A 200 3.87 23.42 -3.69
N ALA A 201 3.19 23.37 -2.54
CA ALA A 201 2.42 24.49 -2.01
C ALA A 201 3.29 25.56 -1.33
N LYS A 202 4.57 25.28 -1.04
CA LYS A 202 5.52 26.31 -0.62
C LYS A 202 6.05 27.02 -1.87
N PRO A 203 5.67 28.29 -2.14
CA PRO A 203 6.36 29.05 -3.16
C PRO A 203 7.82 29.14 -2.73
N HIS A 204 8.72 28.54 -3.50
CA HIS A 204 10.13 28.85 -3.38
C HIS A 204 10.25 30.37 -3.49
N GLY A 205 10.62 31.03 -2.40
CA GLY A 205 10.96 32.44 -2.35
C GLY A 205 12.11 32.71 -3.31
N PHE A 206 11.77 32.88 -4.58
CA PHE A 206 12.55 33.63 -5.54
C PHE A 206 12.77 35.00 -4.91
N LEU A 207 14.03 35.40 -4.75
CA LEU A 207 14.53 36.58 -4.03
C LEU A 207 14.86 36.36 -2.55
N ASN A 208 15.88 35.54 -2.30
CA ASN A 208 16.85 35.89 -1.26
C ASN A 208 18.23 35.98 -1.90
N LEU A 209 18.38 37.00 -2.74
CA LEU A 209 19.68 37.48 -3.17
C LEU A 209 20.34 38.08 -1.91
N LYS A 210 21.27 37.36 -1.29
CA LYS A 210 22.20 37.96 -0.33
C LYS A 210 23.09 38.96 -1.09
N LEU A 211 22.57 40.17 -1.27
CA LEU A 211 23.36 41.38 -1.47
C LEU A 211 23.31 42.17 -0.18
N GLY A 212 24.48 42.40 0.42
CA GLY A 212 24.68 43.18 1.63
C GLY A 212 25.48 42.37 2.65
N GLY A 213 26.69 42.74 3.02
CA GLY A 213 27.54 43.87 2.67
C GLY A 213 28.79 43.66 3.53
N ARG A 214 29.96 43.74 2.91
CA ARG A 214 31.20 43.91 3.67
C ARG A 214 31.12 45.31 4.31
N ASN A 215 31.25 45.36 5.63
CA ASN A 215 32.01 46.39 6.33
C ASN A 215 33.00 45.65 7.22
#